data_AF-A0A842SWM3-F1
#
_entry.id   AF-A0A842SWM3-F1
#
_cell.length_a   1.000
_cell.length_b   1.000
_cell.length_c   1.000
_cell.angle_alpha   90.00
_cell.angle_beta   90.00
_cell.angle_gamma   90.00
#
_symmetry.space_group_name_H-M   'P 1'
#
loop_
_entity.id
_entity.type
_entity.pdbx_description
1 polymer ?
#
loop_
_entity_poly.entity_id
_entity_poly.type
_entity_poly.pdbx_seq_one_letter_code
_entity_poly.pdbx_strand_id
1 'polypeptide(L)'
;MSKNLTQIEGITAAFAKELSDGGINTIDQLASSAPKEISRVVGISIQLAEKWIAKASKFSDKLREEKNEPIVPPGEKMTSGYSMKTTTKRDMEENKDAEKL
;
A
#
# COMPACT_ATOMS: atom_id res chain seq x y z
N MET A 1 6.43 5.89 8.21
CA MET A 1 6.30 4.67 9.03
C MET A 1 5.07 4.81 9.92
N SER A 2 3.94 4.22 9.52
CA SER A 2 2.72 4.22 10.34
C SER A 2 2.89 3.23 11.49
N LYS A 3 2.81 3.71 12.74
CA LYS A 3 3.05 2.93 13.98
C LYS A 3 1.80 2.20 14.51
N ASN A 4 0.65 2.36 13.87
CA ASN A 4 -0.62 1.87 14.42
C ASN A 4 -1.04 0.54 13.77
N LEU A 5 -0.78 -0.57 14.48
CA LEU A 5 -1.26 -1.91 14.09
C LEU A 5 -2.79 -2.03 14.08
N THR A 6 -3.46 -1.19 14.87
CA THR A 6 -4.93 -1.10 14.95
C THR A 6 -5.59 -0.61 13.66
N GLN A 7 -4.83 -0.12 12.68
CA GLN A 7 -5.35 0.24 11.36
C GLN A 7 -5.70 -0.99 10.51
N ILE A 8 -5.18 -2.17 10.87
CA ILE A 8 -5.52 -3.41 10.20
C ILE A 8 -6.83 -3.95 10.77
N GLU A 9 -7.82 -4.11 9.90
CA GLU A 9 -9.11 -4.69 10.27
C GLU A 9 -8.94 -6.09 10.88
N GLY A 10 -9.40 -6.25 12.12
CA GLY A 10 -9.28 -7.49 12.89
C GLY A 10 -8.17 -7.47 13.95
N ILE A 11 -7.32 -6.43 13.98
CA ILE A 11 -6.37 -6.20 15.07
C ILE A 11 -6.98 -5.20 16.04
N THR A 12 -7.34 -5.68 17.23
CA THR A 12 -7.80 -4.84 18.34
C THR A 12 -6.62 -4.26 19.11
N ALA A 13 -6.88 -3.28 19.99
CA ALA A 13 -5.83 -2.72 20.86
C ALA A 13 -5.16 -3.78 21.76
N ALA A 14 -5.88 -4.86 22.12
CA ALA A 14 -5.31 -5.97 22.88
C ALA A 14 -4.24 -6.73 22.06
N PHE A 15 -4.58 -7.12 20.83
CA PHE A 15 -3.63 -7.78 19.93
C PHE A 15 -2.46 -6.88 19.53
N ALA A 16 -2.71 -5.59 19.33
CA ALA A 16 -1.64 -4.63 19.07
C ALA A 16 -0.64 -4.56 20.24
N LYS A 17 -1.12 -4.67 21.47
CA LYS A 17 -0.26 -4.72 22.66
C LYS A 17 0.55 -6.01 22.71
N GLU A 18 -0.08 -7.17 22.50
CA GLU A 18 0.62 -8.47 22.47
C GLU A 18 1.70 -8.54 21.38
N LEU A 19 1.39 -8.02 20.18
CA LEU A 19 2.36 -7.89 19.09
C LEU A 19 3.53 -6.99 19.49
N SER A 20 3.24 -5.87 20.17
CA SER A 20 4.29 -4.95 20.65
C SER A 20 5.16 -5.57 21.74
N ASP A 21 4.57 -6.33 22.66
CA ASP A 21 5.29 -7.14 23.65
C ASP A 21 6.19 -8.20 22.97
N GLY A 22 5.74 -8.73 21.83
CA GLY A 22 6.53 -9.60 20.95
C GLY A 22 7.54 -8.90 20.05
N GLY A 23 7.69 -7.58 20.14
CA GLY A 23 8.64 -6.77 19.37
C GLY A 23 8.18 -6.35 17.97
N ILE A 24 6.92 -6.64 17.62
CA ILE A 24 6.28 -6.20 16.37
C ILE A 24 5.48 -4.94 16.66
N ASN A 25 6.05 -3.78 16.34
CA ASN A 25 5.48 -2.48 16.70
C ASN A 25 4.93 -1.72 15.48
N THR A 26 5.13 -2.25 14.27
CA THR A 26 4.78 -1.57 13.01
C THR A 26 4.15 -2.52 12.01
N ILE A 27 3.34 -1.97 11.10
CA ILE A 27 2.65 -2.72 10.04
C ILE A 27 3.66 -3.41 9.11
N ASP A 28 4.79 -2.77 8.84
CA ASP A 28 5.86 -3.30 7.98
C ASP A 28 6.55 -4.51 8.62
N GLN A 29 6.83 -4.45 9.93
CA GLN A 29 7.34 -5.59 10.69
C GLN A 29 6.33 -6.74 10.72
N LEU A 30 5.04 -6.44 10.86
CA LEU A 30 3.99 -7.46 10.83
C LEU A 30 3.93 -8.15 9.46
N ALA A 31 4.02 -7.38 8.37
CA ALA A 31 4.02 -7.92 7.00
C ALA A 31 5.26 -8.78 6.70
N SER A 32 6.42 -8.43 7.28
CA SER A 32 7.68 -9.16 7.12
C SER A 32 7.83 -10.35 8.07
N SER A 33 6.95 -10.48 9.07
CA SER A 33 7.02 -11.55 10.07
C SER A 33 6.41 -12.85 9.58
N ALA A 34 6.91 -13.98 10.08
CA ALA A 34 6.36 -15.29 9.75
C ALA A 34 5.03 -15.54 10.51
N PRO A 35 4.03 -16.16 9.87
CA PRO A 35 2.73 -16.41 10.50
C PRO A 35 2.84 -17.35 11.73
N LYS A 36 3.85 -18.24 11.74
CA LYS A 36 4.16 -19.10 12.89
C LYS A 36 4.62 -18.30 14.12
N GLU A 37 5.44 -17.27 13.91
CA GLU A 37 5.94 -16.42 14.99
C GLU A 37 4.79 -15.59 15.58
N ILE A 38 3.96 -14.99 14.72
CA ILE A 38 2.78 -14.23 15.14
C ILE A 38 1.80 -15.12 15.92
N SER A 39 1.54 -16.33 15.40
CA SER A 39 0.71 -17.33 16.07
C SER A 39 1.24 -17.69 17.46
N ARG A 40 2.56 -17.80 17.61
CA ARG A 40 3.22 -18.13 18.88
C ARG A 40 3.16 -16.97 19.89
N VAL A 41 3.38 -15.74 19.43
CA VAL A 41 3.38 -14.54 20.28
C VAL A 41 1.98 -14.22 20.80
N VAL A 42 0.99 -14.25 19.92
CA VAL A 42 -0.39 -13.79 20.21
C VAL A 42 -1.32 -14.96 20.56
N GLY A 43 -0.87 -16.20 20.38
CA GLY A 43 -1.68 -17.40 20.65
C GLY A 43 -2.84 -17.60 19.66
N ILE A 44 -2.73 -17.05 18.44
CA ILE A 44 -3.79 -17.15 17.41
C ILE A 44 -3.53 -18.29 16.42
N SER A 45 -4.54 -18.63 15.62
CA SER A 45 -4.38 -19.59 14.53
C SER A 45 -3.49 -19.04 13.41
N ILE A 46 -2.71 -19.93 12.77
CA ILE A 46 -1.81 -19.59 11.65
C ILE A 46 -2.59 -18.93 10.51
N GLN A 47 -3.79 -19.41 10.20
CA GLN A 47 -4.64 -18.84 9.15
C GLN A 47 -5.03 -17.37 9.44
N LEU A 48 -5.23 -17.02 10.71
CA LEU A 48 -5.54 -15.65 11.10
C LEU A 48 -4.29 -14.76 10.97
N ALA A 49 -3.13 -15.27 11.37
CA ALA A 49 -1.86 -14.59 11.19
C ALA A 49 -1.55 -14.32 9.69
N GLU A 50 -1.78 -15.30 8.82
CA GLU A 50 -1.64 -15.12 7.35
C GLU A 50 -2.57 -14.03 6.82
N LYS A 51 -3.82 -13.98 7.28
CA LYS A 51 -4.75 -12.89 6.92
C LYS A 51 -4.23 -11.53 7.37
N TRP A 52 -3.65 -11.43 8.57
CA TRP A 52 -3.08 -10.18 9.07
C TRP A 52 -1.87 -9.73 8.24
N ILE A 53 -0.98 -10.65 7.88
CA ILE A 53 0.18 -10.38 6.99
C ILE A 53 -0.31 -9.87 5.62
N ALA A 54 -1.28 -10.56 5.02
CA ALA A 54 -1.83 -10.17 3.72
C ALA A 54 -2.49 -8.77 3.76
N LYS A 55 -3.21 -8.45 4.85
CA LYS A 55 -3.78 -7.12 5.05
C LYS A 55 -2.70 -6.06 5.29
N ALA A 56 -1.67 -6.38 6.07
CA ALA A 56 -0.55 -5.50 6.36
C ALA A 56 0.19 -5.09 5.07
N SER A 57 0.50 -6.07 4.21
CA SER A 57 1.12 -5.82 2.89
C SER A 57 0.23 -4.94 2.01
N LYS A 58 -1.07 -5.25 1.90
CA LYS A 58 -2.00 -4.41 1.13
C LYS A 58 -2.11 -2.98 1.67
N PHE A 59 -2.01 -2.83 2.99
CA PHE A 59 -2.10 -1.52 3.63
C PHE A 59 -0.83 -0.67 3.37
N SER A 60 0.36 -1.28 3.38
CA SER A 60 1.59 -0.60 2.98
C SER A 60 1.57 -0.16 1.52
N ASP A 61 1.04 -1.00 0.62
CA ASP A 61 0.89 -0.67 -0.80
C ASP A 61 -0.13 0.47 -1.00
N LYS A 62 -1.28 0.40 -0.34
CA LYS A 62 -2.31 1.45 -0.43
C LYS A 62 -1.82 2.81 0.06
N LEU A 63 -1.05 2.84 1.16
CA LEU A 63 -0.43 4.07 1.65
C LEU A 63 0.64 4.64 0.70
N ARG A 64 1.22 3.78 -0.14
CA ARG A 64 2.21 4.17 -1.16
C ARG A 64 1.52 4.72 -2.41
N GLU A 65 0.39 4.12 -2.82
CA GLU A 65 -0.45 4.58 -3.94
C GLU A 65 -1.15 5.91 -3.66
N GLU A 66 -1.50 6.22 -2.41
CA GLU A 66 -2.12 7.53 -2.08
C GLU A 66 -1.18 8.73 -2.32
N LYS A 67 0.12 8.50 -2.51
CA LYS A 67 1.08 9.55 -2.93
C LYS A 67 1.34 9.60 -4.43
N ASN A 68 0.91 8.62 -5.21
CA ASN A 68 1.04 8.59 -6.67
C ASN A 68 0.01 7.62 -7.27
N GLU A 69 -1.19 8.09 -7.63
CA GLU A 69 -1.87 7.80 -8.90
C GLU A 69 -3.29 8.44 -8.98
N PRO A 70 -3.78 8.76 -10.19
CA PRO A 70 -4.89 9.67 -10.43
C PRO A 70 -6.23 9.09 -9.97
N ILE A 71 -7.10 9.97 -9.49
CA ILE A 71 -8.53 9.73 -9.21
C ILE A 71 -9.23 9.06 -10.41
N VAL A 72 -9.32 7.74 -10.42
CA VAL A 72 -10.34 7.01 -11.17
C VAL A 72 -11.33 6.40 -10.17
N PRO A 73 -12.54 6.98 -10.01
CA PRO A 73 -13.54 6.43 -9.11
C PRO A 73 -14.07 5.09 -9.64
N PRO A 74 -14.31 4.09 -8.77
CA PRO A 74 -14.82 2.80 -9.17
C PRO A 74 -16.32 2.91 -9.42
N GLY A 75 -16.77 2.93 -10.67
CA GLY A 75 -18.19 2.77 -10.93
C GLY A 75 -18.79 3.19 -12.26
N GLU A 76 -18.04 3.68 -13.25
CA GLU A 76 -18.67 4.03 -14.53
C GLU A 76 -18.64 2.84 -15.48
N LYS A 77 -19.78 2.14 -15.50
CA LYS A 77 -20.10 1.10 -16.48
C LYS A 77 -19.84 1.67 -17.87
N MET A 78 -19.11 0.95 -18.71
CA MET A 78 -18.98 1.28 -20.13
C MET A 78 -20.37 1.30 -20.77
N THR A 79 -21.02 2.47 -20.79
CA THR A 79 -22.21 2.68 -21.61
C THR A 79 -21.81 3.57 -22.77
N SER A 80 -21.42 2.89 -23.85
CA SER A 80 -21.63 3.29 -25.24
C SER A 80 -21.10 4.65 -25.72
N GLY A 81 -20.05 4.57 -26.56
CA GLY A 81 -19.98 5.26 -27.85
C GLY A 81 -20.16 6.77 -27.89
N TYR A 82 -19.07 7.55 -27.74
CA TYR A 82 -18.95 8.83 -28.45
C TYR A 82 -17.50 9.29 -28.62
N SER A 83 -17.23 9.80 -29.82
CA SER A 83 -15.98 10.39 -30.31
C SER A 83 -15.72 11.77 -29.68
N MET A 84 -14.48 12.10 -29.33
CA MET A 84 -13.94 13.41 -29.76
C MET A 84 -12.40 13.47 -29.74
N LYS A 85 -11.92 14.09 -30.81
CA LYS A 85 -10.54 14.28 -31.24
C LYS A 85 -10.05 15.60 -30.64
N THR A 86 -8.89 15.64 -30.00
CA THR A 86 -8.17 16.91 -29.77
C THR A 86 -6.66 16.71 -29.91
N THR A 87 -6.22 16.87 -31.16
CA THR A 87 -4.92 17.45 -31.49
C THR A 87 -4.68 18.73 -30.69
N THR A 88 -3.45 18.97 -30.20
CA THR A 88 -2.80 20.30 -30.24
C THR A 88 -1.33 20.21 -29.77
N LYS A 89 -0.43 20.32 -30.75
CA LYS A 89 0.86 21.06 -30.83
C LYS A 89 1.96 20.66 -29.81
N ARG A 90 3.10 20.07 -30.18
CA ARG A 90 4.17 20.42 -31.15
C ARG A 90 4.82 21.81 -30.92
N ASP A 91 6.09 21.73 -30.48
CA ASP A 91 7.26 22.62 -30.70
C ASP A 91 7.64 23.74 -29.70
N MET A 92 8.97 23.96 -29.64
CA MET A 92 9.85 24.86 -28.85
C MET A 92 10.39 24.26 -27.52
N GLU A 93 11.69 24.22 -27.22
CA GLU A 93 12.81 25.02 -27.73
C GLU A 93 14.17 24.32 -27.51
N GLU A 94 15.01 24.51 -28.51
CA GLU A 94 16.43 24.17 -28.65
C GLU A 94 17.31 25.02 -27.70
N ASN A 95 18.28 24.41 -27.02
CA ASN A 95 19.52 25.07 -26.56
C ASN A 95 20.60 23.99 -26.44
N LYS A 96 21.39 23.71 -27.48
CA LYS A 96 22.54 24.45 -28.00
C LYS A 96 23.69 24.58 -26.98
N ASP A 97 24.87 24.21 -27.49
CA ASP A 97 26.21 24.47 -26.96
C ASP A 97 26.63 23.64 -25.72
N ALA A 98 27.84 23.11 -25.57
CA ALA A 98 29.04 23.03 -26.39
C ALA A 98 30.05 22.09 -25.69
N GLU A 99 31.07 21.71 -26.45
CA GLU A 99 32.44 21.39 -26.02
C GLU A 99 32.81 20.00 -25.47
N LYS A 100 33.78 19.43 -26.21
CA LYS A 100 34.97 18.66 -25.79
C LYS A 100 34.73 17.18 -25.48
N LEU A 101 35.41 16.22 -26.10
CA LEU A 101 36.69 16.18 -26.83
C LEU A 101 36.67 15.00 -27.81
#